data_AF-A0A558GK12-F1
#
_entry.id   AF-A0A558GK12-F1
#
_cell.length_a   1.000
_cell.length_b   1.000
_cell.length_c   1.000
_cell.angle_alpha   90.00
_cell.angle_beta   90.00
_cell.angle_gamma   90.00
#
_symmetry.space_group_name_H-M   'P 1'
#
loop_
_entity.id
_entity.type
_entity.pdbx_description
1 polymer ?
#
loop_
_entity_poly.entity_id
_entity_poly.type
_entity_poly.pdbx_seq_one_letter_code
_entity_poly.pdbx_strand_id
1 'polypeptide(L)'
;MSTSSKSEFSWPKSFTLTTIFCALIAVTTQTIWGGDFILNLAISFGFGLSAVGSSFILVKLFKTESRVFEVGISMLVAMTVGTLNAHYWLNGFFGDNFSGLKSVMLLGVIFCSVCYYYFYTRGEQLRAENELEIAKRRQADQEKVVVMSQLKQLQSQI
;
A
#
# COMPACT_ATOMS: atom_id res chain seq x y z
N MET A 1 25.64 -16.74 3.35
CA MET A 1 25.47 -15.30 3.05
C MET A 1 24.71 -15.21 1.74
N SER A 2 23.39 -15.04 1.80
CA SER A 2 22.52 -15.00 0.62
C SER A 2 21.57 -13.82 0.76
N THR A 3 21.85 -12.79 -0.05
CA THR A 3 21.07 -11.58 -0.22
C THR A 3 19.72 -11.94 -0.83
N SER A 4 18.71 -12.10 0.04
CA SER A 4 17.32 -12.17 -0.36
C SER A 4 16.93 -10.80 -0.91
N SER A 5 16.80 -10.71 -2.23
CA SER A 5 16.19 -9.59 -2.94
C SER A 5 14.69 -9.57 -2.60
N LYS A 6 14.34 -9.18 -1.36
CA LYS A 6 13.01 -8.68 -1.04
C LYS A 6 12.83 -7.48 -1.95
N SER A 7 11.87 -7.53 -2.87
CA SER A 7 11.50 -6.39 -3.70
C SER A 7 11.12 -5.23 -2.78
N GLU A 8 12.10 -4.36 -2.49
CA GLU A 8 11.93 -3.30 -1.51
C GLU A 8 10.80 -2.40 -2.01
N PHE A 9 9.72 -2.38 -1.22
CA PHE A 9 8.65 -1.40 -1.36
C PHE A 9 9.28 -0.01 -1.28
N SER A 10 9.56 0.59 -2.44
CA SER A 10 10.30 1.84 -2.49
C SER A 10 9.41 2.96 -1.95
N TRP A 11 9.65 3.36 -0.70
CA TRP A 11 9.04 4.49 0.01
C TRP A 11 8.73 5.72 -0.86
N PRO A 12 9.64 6.20 -1.73
CA PRO A 12 9.35 7.35 -2.59
C PRO A 12 8.20 7.10 -3.59
N LYS A 13 8.05 5.87 -4.11
CA LYS A 13 6.92 5.55 -5.00
C LYS A 13 5.61 5.57 -4.24
N SER A 14 5.59 5.05 -3.02
CA SER A 14 4.39 5.02 -2.16
C SER A 14 3.98 6.43 -1.73
N PHE A 15 4.95 7.29 -1.41
CA PHE A 15 4.69 8.69 -1.11
C PHE A 15 4.14 9.43 -2.34
N THR A 16 4.77 9.25 -3.51
CA THR A 16 4.32 9.89 -4.76
C THR A 16 2.91 9.46 -5.14
N LEU A 17 2.62 8.16 -5.06
CA LEU A 17 1.30 7.61 -5.38
C LEU A 17 0.23 8.12 -4.40
N THR A 18 0.56 8.18 -3.11
CA THR A 18 -0.34 8.75 -2.08
C THR A 18 -0.60 10.22 -2.34
N THR A 19 0.42 11.01 -2.68
CA THR A 19 0.28 12.43 -3.01
C THR A 19 -0.63 12.67 -4.22
N ILE A 20 -0.47 11.89 -5.29
CA ILE A 20 -1.34 11.97 -6.48
C ILE A 20 -2.78 11.61 -6.09
N PHE A 21 -2.96 10.55 -5.32
CA PHE A 21 -4.27 10.09 -4.90
C PHE A 21 -4.99 11.11 -3.99
N CYS A 22 -4.26 11.71 -3.04
CA CYS A 22 -4.78 12.80 -2.20
C CYS A 22 -5.19 14.03 -3.02
N ALA A 23 -4.40 14.40 -4.04
CA ALA A 23 -4.75 15.51 -4.93
C ALA A 23 -6.02 15.21 -5.75
N LEU A 24 -6.16 13.98 -6.27
CA LEU A 24 -7.37 13.56 -6.99
C LEU A 24 -8.61 13.61 -6.09
N ILE A 25 -8.49 13.19 -4.84
CA ILE A 25 -9.58 13.25 -3.86
C ILE A 25 -9.95 14.70 -3.54
N ALA A 26 -8.96 15.57 -3.36
CA ALA A 26 -9.21 16.99 -3.13
C ALA A 26 -9.97 17.64 -4.29
N VAL A 27 -9.55 17.36 -5.53
CA VAL A 27 -10.24 17.85 -6.75
C VAL A 27 -11.67 17.30 -6.82
N THR A 28 -11.87 16.00 -6.65
CA THR A 28 -13.21 15.39 -6.73
C THR A 28 -14.13 15.85 -5.60
N THR A 29 -13.60 16.08 -4.41
CA THR A 29 -14.39 16.63 -3.29
C THR A 29 -14.82 18.05 -3.58
N GLN A 30 -13.92 18.87 -4.11
CA GLN A 30 -14.21 20.25 -4.51
C GLN A 30 -15.25 20.30 -5.64
N THR A 31 -15.19 19.42 -6.63
CA THR A 31 -16.15 19.44 -7.75
C THR A 31 -17.55 18.99 -7.35
N ILE A 32 -17.68 18.08 -6.37
CA ILE A 32 -18.97 17.54 -5.96
C ILE A 32 -19.62 18.39 -4.85
N TRP A 33 -18.87 18.76 -3.82
CA TRP A 33 -19.39 19.46 -2.63
C TRP A 33 -19.04 20.95 -2.57
N GLY A 34 -18.19 21.44 -3.48
CA GLY A 34 -17.65 22.78 -3.39
C GLY A 34 -16.64 22.93 -2.23
N GLY A 35 -16.30 24.17 -1.90
CA GLY A 35 -15.38 24.51 -0.82
C GLY A 35 -13.95 24.81 -1.30
N ASP A 36 -13.10 25.18 -0.35
CA ASP A 36 -11.72 25.58 -0.63
C ASP A 36 -10.86 24.35 -1.00
N PHE A 37 -10.12 24.46 -2.11
CA PHE A 37 -9.22 23.41 -2.57
C PHE A 37 -8.16 23.11 -1.51
N ILE A 38 -7.60 24.14 -0.87
CA ILE A 38 -6.55 23.98 0.13
C ILE A 38 -7.07 23.20 1.35
N LEU A 39 -8.31 23.46 1.77
CA LEU A 39 -8.95 22.74 2.86
C LEU A 39 -9.16 21.26 2.52
N ASN A 40 -9.75 20.96 1.35
CA ASN A 40 -9.96 19.58 0.90
C ASN A 40 -8.63 18.82 0.71
N LEU A 41 -7.59 19.53 0.26
CA LEU A 41 -6.24 19.01 0.09
C LEU A 41 -5.59 18.70 1.45
N ALA A 42 -5.69 19.61 2.43
CA ALA A 42 -5.14 19.42 3.77
C ALA A 42 -5.81 18.26 4.52
N ILE A 43 -7.13 18.12 4.36
CA ILE A 43 -7.89 16.98 4.91
C ILE A 43 -7.39 15.67 4.30
N SER A 44 -7.32 15.60 2.97
CA SER A 44 -6.90 14.40 2.23
C SER A 44 -5.45 14.00 2.56
N PHE A 45 -4.53 14.97 2.64
CA PHE A 45 -3.15 14.72 3.05
C PHE A 45 -3.06 14.20 4.48
N GLY A 46 -3.91 14.65 5.40
CA GLY A 46 -3.96 14.12 6.76
C GLY A 46 -4.20 12.61 6.81
N PHE A 47 -5.10 12.09 5.98
CA PHE A 47 -5.31 10.64 5.86
C PHE A 47 -4.12 9.95 5.19
N GLY A 48 -3.67 10.46 4.03
CA GLY A 48 -2.61 9.84 3.25
C GLY A 48 -1.26 9.78 3.97
N LEU A 49 -0.81 10.89 4.55
CA LEU A 49 0.47 10.96 5.27
C LEU A 49 0.46 10.13 6.54
N SER A 50 -0.67 10.07 7.25
CA SER A 50 -0.82 9.22 8.43
C SER A 50 -0.73 7.73 8.08
N ALA A 51 -1.30 7.31 6.94
CA ALA A 51 -1.19 5.95 6.44
C ALA A 51 0.26 5.58 6.07
N VAL A 52 0.93 6.42 5.28
CA VAL A 52 2.33 6.18 4.85
C VAL A 52 3.29 6.25 6.03
N GLY A 53 3.13 7.24 6.91
CA GLY A 53 3.98 7.44 8.08
C GLY A 53 3.87 6.31 9.10
N SER A 54 2.65 5.84 9.39
CA SER A 54 2.45 4.69 10.27
C SER A 54 3.02 3.40 9.69
N SER A 55 2.84 3.16 8.39
CA SER A 55 3.46 2.02 7.69
C SER A 55 4.99 2.09 7.77
N PHE A 56 5.57 3.28 7.57
CA PHE A 56 7.00 3.52 7.74
C PHE A 56 7.52 3.18 9.13
N ILE A 57 6.80 3.61 10.17
CA ILE A 57 7.15 3.31 11.55
C ILE A 57 7.05 1.80 11.83
N LEU A 58 6.00 1.12 11.35
CA LEU A 58 5.81 -0.31 11.57
C LEU A 58 6.87 -1.18 10.89
N VAL A 59 7.30 -0.80 9.68
CA VAL A 59 8.34 -1.52 8.96
C VAL A 59 9.72 -1.21 9.52
N LYS A 60 10.03 0.06 9.77
CA LYS A 60 11.39 0.49 10.13
C LYS A 60 11.69 0.32 11.62
N LEU A 61 10.73 0.61 12.48
CA LEU A 61 10.90 0.56 13.94
C LEU A 61 10.52 -0.80 14.51
N PHE A 62 9.38 -1.35 14.08
CA PHE A 62 8.85 -2.62 14.61
C PHE A 62 9.25 -3.86 13.81
N LYS A 63 9.94 -3.71 12.67
CA LYS A 63 10.37 -4.81 11.77
C LYS A 63 9.25 -5.81 11.52
N THR A 64 8.05 -5.30 11.28
CA THR A 64 6.86 -6.14 11.10
C THR A 64 7.02 -6.99 9.84
N GLU A 65 7.06 -8.31 9.98
CA GLU A 65 7.13 -9.23 8.84
C GLU A 65 5.74 -9.52 8.22
N SER A 66 4.65 -9.33 8.98
CA SER A 66 3.29 -9.54 8.50
C SER A 66 2.72 -8.29 7.81
N ARG A 67 2.61 -8.34 6.48
CA ARG A 67 2.07 -7.25 5.66
C ARG A 67 0.61 -6.92 5.98
N VAL A 68 -0.21 -7.93 6.30
CA VAL A 68 -1.62 -7.73 6.65
C VAL A 68 -1.74 -6.97 7.97
N PHE A 69 -0.88 -7.28 8.94
CA PHE A 69 -0.83 -6.60 10.22
C PHE A 69 -0.35 -5.15 10.08
N GLU A 70 0.71 -4.93 9.28
CA GLU A 70 1.20 -3.59 8.95
C GLU A 70 0.10 -2.71 8.37
N VAL A 71 -0.58 -3.18 7.32
CA VAL A 71 -1.65 -2.45 6.63
C VAL A 71 -2.83 -2.21 7.56
N GLY A 72 -3.23 -3.21 8.36
CA GLY A 72 -4.32 -3.09 9.31
C GLY A 72 -4.09 -2.00 10.36
N ILE A 73 -2.90 -1.99 10.98
CA ILE A 73 -2.55 -0.94 11.95
C ILE A 73 -2.42 0.42 11.27
N SER A 74 -1.76 0.49 10.11
CA SER A 74 -1.63 1.74 9.37
C SER A 74 -2.98 2.34 9.01
N MET A 75 -3.96 1.50 8.68
CA MET A 75 -5.32 1.93 8.40
C MET A 75 -6.03 2.46 9.64
N LEU A 76 -5.90 1.78 10.79
CA LEU A 76 -6.46 2.27 12.05
C LEU A 76 -5.87 3.63 12.44
N VAL A 77 -4.55 3.80 12.31
CA VAL A 77 -3.87 5.07 12.59
C VAL A 77 -4.30 6.15 11.61
N ALA A 78 -4.40 5.83 10.31
CA ALA A 78 -4.86 6.78 9.30
C ALA A 78 -6.30 7.23 9.55
N MET A 79 -7.19 6.31 9.97
CA MET A 79 -8.57 6.66 10.30
C MET A 79 -8.63 7.58 11.51
N THR A 80 -7.90 7.29 12.59
CA THR A 80 -7.95 8.13 13.81
C THR A 80 -7.33 9.49 13.57
N VAL A 81 -6.09 9.55 13.06
CA VAL A 81 -5.35 10.79 12.84
C VAL A 81 -5.97 11.61 11.70
N GLY A 82 -6.38 10.97 10.61
CA GLY A 82 -7.05 11.63 9.50
C GLY A 82 -8.39 12.25 9.91
N THR A 83 -9.18 11.55 10.73
CA THR A 83 -10.44 12.08 11.26
C THR A 83 -10.21 13.26 12.21
N LEU A 84 -9.18 13.19 13.07
CA LEU A 84 -8.79 14.32 13.93
C LEU A 84 -8.34 15.53 13.11
N ASN A 85 -7.54 15.32 12.06
CA ASN A 85 -7.12 16.37 11.14
C ASN A 85 -8.33 16.98 10.41
N ALA A 86 -9.26 16.15 9.92
CA ALA A 86 -10.49 16.62 9.30
C ALA A 86 -11.33 17.47 10.26
N HIS A 87 -11.47 17.02 11.50
CA HIS A 87 -12.17 17.77 12.54
C HIS A 87 -11.54 19.12 12.77
N TYR A 88 -10.21 19.18 12.87
CA TYR A 88 -9.47 20.41 13.05
C TYR A 88 -9.72 21.42 11.93
N TRP A 89 -9.70 20.97 10.67
CA TRP A 89 -9.91 21.85 9.52
C TRP A 89 -11.37 22.27 9.31
N LEU A 90 -12.35 21.41 9.61
CA LEU A 90 -13.77 21.70 9.40
C LEU A 90 -14.42 22.49 10.53
N ASN A 91 -14.01 22.24 11.77
CA ASN A 91 -14.68 22.76 12.96
C ASN A 91 -13.76 23.61 13.84
N GLY A 92 -12.46 23.67 13.57
CA GLY A 92 -11.50 24.13 14.55
C GLY A 92 -11.40 23.17 15.75
N PHE A 93 -10.60 23.53 16.75
CA PHE A 93 -10.30 22.64 17.89
C PHE A 93 -11.52 22.37 18.80
N PHE A 94 -12.56 23.21 18.75
CA PHE A 94 -13.76 23.15 19.62
C PHE A 94 -15.09 23.44 18.88
N GLY A 95 -15.21 23.13 17.58
CA GLY A 95 -16.46 23.38 16.84
C GLY A 95 -17.42 22.19 16.79
N ASP A 96 -18.71 22.47 16.91
CA ASP A 96 -19.81 21.49 17.03
C ASP A 96 -20.47 21.06 15.69
N ASN A 97 -19.94 21.43 14.51
CA ASN A 97 -20.62 21.11 13.24
C ASN A 97 -20.36 19.68 12.78
N PHE A 98 -21.19 18.76 13.28
CA PHE A 98 -21.14 17.32 12.98
C PHE A 98 -21.48 16.99 11.51
N SER A 99 -22.23 17.86 10.83
CA SER A 99 -22.74 17.61 9.46
C SER A 99 -21.62 17.53 8.41
N GLY A 100 -20.62 18.42 8.48
CA GLY A 100 -19.45 18.38 7.58
C GLY A 100 -18.54 17.16 7.85
N LEU A 101 -18.47 16.73 9.10
CA LEU A 101 -17.67 15.57 9.51
C LEU A 101 -18.17 14.27 8.88
N LYS A 102 -19.49 14.12 8.72
CA LYS A 102 -20.12 12.92 8.17
C LYS A 102 -19.69 12.63 6.74
N SER A 103 -19.62 13.67 5.89
CA SER A 103 -19.19 13.53 4.49
C SER A 103 -17.73 13.10 4.41
N VAL A 104 -16.86 13.73 5.21
CA VAL A 104 -15.44 13.40 5.25
C VAL A 104 -15.18 12.01 5.82
N MET A 105 -15.95 11.58 6.82
CA MET A 105 -15.86 10.23 7.37
C MET A 105 -16.24 9.19 6.32
N LEU A 106 -17.28 9.45 5.51
CA LEU A 106 -17.71 8.58 4.42
C LEU A 106 -16.62 8.49 3.33
N LEU A 107 -16.02 9.63 2.98
CA LEU A 107 -14.89 9.69 2.05
C LEU A 107 -13.65 8.97 2.60
N GLY A 108 -13.39 9.07 3.90
CA GLY A 108 -12.33 8.35 4.61
C GLY A 108 -12.55 6.84 4.59
N VAL A 109 -13.79 6.37 4.72
CA VAL A 109 -14.12 4.94 4.57
C VAL A 109 -13.87 4.46 3.14
N ILE A 110 -14.26 5.23 2.12
CA ILE A 110 -13.99 4.89 0.71
C ILE A 110 -12.48 4.84 0.47
N PHE A 111 -11.74 5.85 0.92
CA PHE A 111 -10.28 5.89 0.85
C PHE A 111 -9.64 4.65 1.49
N CYS A 112 -10.03 4.35 2.73
CA CYS A 112 -9.53 3.18 3.45
C CYS A 112 -9.88 1.87 2.73
N SER A 113 -11.07 1.75 2.13
CA SER A 113 -11.46 0.56 1.39
C SER A 113 -10.61 0.35 0.13
N VAL A 114 -10.33 1.43 -0.62
CA VAL A 114 -9.48 1.39 -1.82
C VAL A 114 -8.02 1.10 -1.44
N CYS A 115 -7.52 1.74 -0.39
CA CYS A 115 -6.18 1.47 0.13
C CYS A 115 -6.06 0.02 0.58
N TYR A 116 -6.99 -0.48 1.39
CA TYR A 116 -7.00 -1.87 1.84
C TYR A 116 -7.05 -2.85 0.67
N TYR A 117 -7.92 -2.62 -0.31
CA TYR A 117 -8.01 -3.44 -1.52
C TYR A 117 -6.68 -3.45 -2.29
N TYR A 118 -6.13 -2.28 -2.59
CA TYR A 118 -4.86 -2.17 -3.32
C TYR A 118 -3.73 -2.89 -2.58
N PHE A 119 -3.63 -2.74 -1.27
CA PHE A 119 -2.59 -3.38 -0.46
C PHE A 119 -2.79 -4.89 -0.31
N TYR A 120 -4.02 -5.36 -0.18
CA TYR A 120 -4.36 -6.78 -0.13
C TYR A 120 -4.04 -7.47 -1.46
N THR A 121 -4.50 -6.90 -2.58
CA THR A 121 -4.23 -7.44 -3.92
C THR A 121 -2.74 -7.42 -4.25
N ARG A 122 -2.00 -6.36 -3.86
CA ARG A 122 -0.53 -6.35 -3.98
C ARG A 122 0.14 -7.43 -3.14
N GLY A 123 -0.39 -7.73 -1.96
CA GLY A 123 0.11 -8.81 -1.10
C GLY A 123 0.00 -10.18 -1.78
N GLU A 124 -1.16 -10.45 -2.38
CA GLU A 124 -1.40 -11.68 -3.14
C GLU A 124 -0.55 -11.74 -4.42
N GLN A 125 -0.40 -10.62 -5.14
CA GLN A 125 0.47 -10.55 -6.34
C GLN A 125 1.93 -10.89 -6.00
N LEU A 126 2.47 -10.37 -4.90
CA LEU A 126 3.85 -10.66 -4.48
C LEU A 126 4.04 -12.13 -4.08
N ARG A 127 3.03 -12.77 -3.49
CA ARG A 127 3.07 -14.21 -3.19
C ARG A 127 3.06 -15.03 -4.48
N ALA A 128 2.18 -14.69 -5.41
CA ALA A 128 2.09 -15.36 -6.70
C ALA A 128 3.39 -15.21 -7.52
N GLU A 129 4.00 -14.03 -7.55
CA GLU A 129 5.29 -13.81 -8.23
C GLU A 129 6.41 -14.64 -7.61
N ASN A 130 6.48 -14.72 -6.27
CA ASN A 130 7.51 -15.50 -5.58
C ASN A 130 7.35 -17.01 -5.84
N GLU A 131 6.11 -17.53 -5.75
CA GLU A 131 5.81 -18.92 -6.08
C GLU A 131 6.15 -19.24 -7.55
N LEU A 132 5.87 -18.31 -8.47
CA LEU A 132 6.19 -18.44 -9.88
C LEU A 132 7.70 -18.38 -10.15
N GLU A 133 8.45 -17.54 -9.42
CA GLU A 133 9.91 -17.49 -9.50
C GLU A 133 10.55 -18.78 -8.98
N ILE A 134 10.08 -19.31 -7.85
CA ILE A 134 10.53 -20.60 -7.31
C ILE A 134 10.21 -21.73 -8.29
N ALA A 135 9.03 -21.74 -8.90
CA ALA A 135 8.64 -22.72 -9.90
C ALA A 135 9.53 -22.66 -11.15
N LYS A 136 9.81 -21.45 -11.67
CA LYS A 136 10.73 -21.24 -12.81
C LYS A 136 12.14 -21.74 -12.51
N ARG A 137 12.66 -21.45 -11.31
CA ARG A 137 13.99 -21.94 -10.89
C ARG A 137 14.04 -23.48 -10.87
N ARG A 138 12.99 -24.14 -10.35
CA ARG A 138 12.89 -25.61 -10.35
C ARG A 138 12.79 -26.20 -11.76
N GLN A 139 12.01 -25.59 -12.65
CA GLN A 139 11.90 -26.03 -14.05
C GLN A 139 13.25 -25.94 -14.77
N ALA A 140 13.97 -24.82 -14.61
CA ALA A 140 15.29 -24.64 -15.22
C ALA A 140 16.31 -25.68 -14.72
N ASP A 141 16.24 -26.08 -13.44
CA ASP A 141 17.11 -27.14 -12.92
C ASP A 141 16.72 -28.53 -13.44
N GLN A 142 15.42 -28.82 -13.60
CA GLN A 142 14.97 -30.08 -14.22
C GLN A 142 15.39 -30.19 -15.68
N GLU A 143 15.26 -29.11 -16.47
CA GLU A 143 15.69 -29.07 -17.87
C GLU A 143 17.20 -29.36 -17.99
N LYS A 144 18.03 -28.79 -17.11
CA LYS A 144 19.47 -29.08 -17.09
C LYS A 144 19.77 -30.56 -16.81
N VAL A 145 19.05 -31.17 -15.87
CA VAL A 145 19.23 -32.60 -15.54
C VAL A 145 18.83 -33.48 -16.73
N VAL A 146 17.71 -33.17 -17.39
CA VAL A 146 17.25 -33.90 -18.58
C VAL A 146 18.26 -33.77 -19.72
N VAL A 147 18.74 -32.57 -20.04
CA VAL A 147 19.75 -32.36 -21.09
C VAL A 147 21.05 -33.09 -20.78
N MET A 148 21.53 -33.06 -19.52
CA MET A 148 22.70 -33.85 -19.12
C MET A 148 22.48 -35.35 -19.26
N SER A 149 21.28 -35.84 -18.96
CA SER A 149 20.95 -37.26 -19.12
C SER A 149 20.97 -37.69 -20.59
N GLN A 150 20.45 -36.85 -21.49
CA GLN A 150 20.49 -37.08 -22.93
C GLN A 150 21.94 -37.05 -23.48
N LEU A 151 22.75 -36.09 -23.02
CA LEU A 151 24.18 -36.03 -23.39
C LEU A 151 24.95 -37.28 -22.96
N LYS A 152 24.70 -37.78 -21.73
CA LYS A 152 25.31 -39.03 -21.25
C LYS A 152 24.87 -40.25 -22.07
N GLN A 153 23.60 -40.34 -22.44
CA GLN A 153 23.11 -41.42 -23.30
C GLN A 153 23.76 -41.39 -24.69
N LEU A 154 23.92 -40.21 -25.29
CA LEU A 154 24.63 -40.07 -26.56
C LEU A 154 26.11 -40.44 -26.44
N GLN A 155 26.78 -40.03 -25.35
CA GLN A 155 28.17 -40.41 -25.11
C GLN A 155 28.37 -41.90 -24.83
N SER A 156 27.38 -42.60 -24.26
CA SER A 156 27.50 -44.05 -24.03
C SER A 156 27.26 -44.89 -25.28
N GLN A 157 26.77 -44.29 -26.37
CA GLN A 157 26.57 -44.95 -27.66
C GLN A 157 27.77 -44.80 -28.61
N ILE A 158 28.78 -44.02 -28.25
CA ILE A 158 30.04 -43.81 -29.00
C ILE A 158 31.16 -44.61 -28.32
#